data_AF-A0A9D6IM56-F1
#
_entry.id   AF-A0A9D6IM56-F1
#
_cell.length_a   1.000
_cell.length_b   1.000
_cell.length_c   1.000
_cell.angle_alpha   90.00
_cell.angle_beta   90.00
_cell.angle_gamma   90.00
#
_symmetry.space_group_name_H-M   'P 1'
#
loop_
_entity.id
_entity.type
_entity.pdbx_description
1 polymer ?
#
loop_
_entity_poly.entity_id
_entity_poly.type
_entity_poly.pdbx_seq_one_letter_code
_entity_poly.pdbx_strand_id
1 'polypeptide(L)'
;MPELHRSGGCSRSLAALILAAVLLVPLSTGSAGAEEAPDVWTQVKKLYEKAKAAGDTVPSDVSEWVRQDLQNMNKWEYRIETLQAPGDQLLAKKLNDLGTEAWECFHVEREGKSVTLFCKRRMKSYLQVIPVRDLFRFVS
;
A
#
# COMPACT_ATOMS: atom_id res chain seq x y z
N MET A 1 39.18 39.81 28.86
CA MET A 1 39.46 41.25 28.65
C MET A 1 40.08 41.42 27.28
N PRO A 2 39.68 42.42 26.46
CA PRO A 2 38.44 43.21 26.40
C PRO A 2 37.60 42.81 25.15
N GLU A 3 36.27 42.88 25.11
CA GLU A 3 35.40 44.09 25.07
C GLU A 3 35.68 45.00 23.85
N LEU A 4 34.73 45.61 23.13
CA LEU A 4 33.49 46.28 23.54
C LEU A 4 32.70 46.61 22.24
N HIS A 5 31.38 46.39 22.29
CA HIS A 5 30.32 47.35 21.91
C HIS A 5 30.13 47.76 20.42
N ARG A 6 28.93 48.07 19.91
CA ARG A 6 27.73 48.57 20.59
C ARG A 6 26.48 48.46 19.71
N SER A 7 25.34 48.33 20.40
CA SER A 7 24.08 49.06 20.18
C SER A 7 23.30 48.73 18.90
N GLY A 8 22.07 48.23 18.96
CA GLY A 8 20.94 48.57 19.83
C GLY A 8 19.72 48.63 18.89
N GLY A 9 18.46 48.36 19.24
CA GLY A 9 17.70 48.20 20.48
C GLY A 9 16.20 48.15 20.06
N CYS A 10 15.30 48.10 21.05
CA CYS A 10 13.82 47.96 20.96
C CYS A 10 13.32 46.55 20.63
N SER A 11 12.87 45.73 21.58
CA SER A 11 11.84 45.89 22.63
C SER A 11 10.42 46.04 22.06
N ARG A 12 9.54 45.16 22.56
CA ARG A 12 8.07 44.98 22.39
C ARG A 12 7.75 43.66 21.66
N SER A 13 7.63 42.56 22.39
CA SER A 13 6.38 42.16 23.07
C SER A 13 5.19 42.25 22.12
N LEU A 14 4.71 41.09 21.66
CA LEU A 14 3.33 40.83 21.23
C LEU A 14 3.20 39.31 20.98
N ALA A 15 3.48 38.53 22.02
CA ALA A 15 2.84 37.23 22.21
C ALA A 15 1.37 37.51 22.55
N ALA A 16 0.57 37.87 21.55
CA ALA A 16 -0.89 38.05 21.66
C ALA A 16 -1.45 38.35 20.27
N LEU A 17 -1.62 37.31 19.43
CA LEU A 17 -2.52 37.35 18.26
C LEU A 17 -2.93 35.92 17.85
N ILE A 18 -3.06 35.03 18.83
CA ILE A 18 -3.78 33.76 18.70
C ILE A 18 -5.02 33.87 19.60
N LEU A 19 -6.02 34.62 19.18
CA LEU A 19 -7.37 34.54 19.74
C LEU A 19 -8.33 35.30 18.82
N ALA A 20 -9.44 34.63 18.50
CA ALA A 20 -10.61 35.14 17.78
C ALA A 20 -10.51 35.27 16.25
N ALA A 21 -10.36 34.13 15.58
CA ALA A 21 -11.04 33.88 14.30
C ALA A 21 -11.82 32.55 14.40
N VAL A 22 -12.61 32.43 15.47
CA VAL A 22 -13.62 31.39 15.64
C VAL A 22 -14.95 32.13 15.66
N LEU A 23 -15.88 31.68 14.83
CA LEU A 23 -17.27 32.14 14.65
C LEU A 23 -17.47 33.29 13.65
N LEU A 24 -17.44 32.96 12.36
CA LEU A 24 -18.42 33.43 11.36
C LEU A 24 -18.23 32.66 10.05
N VAL A 25 -18.38 31.33 10.11
CA VAL A 25 -18.76 30.56 8.91
C VAL A 25 -20.27 30.44 8.96
N PRO A 26 -21.02 31.02 8.00
CA PRO A 26 -22.44 30.77 7.91
C PRO A 26 -22.64 29.26 7.66
N LEU A 27 -23.52 28.65 8.47
CA LEU A 27 -23.99 27.28 8.30
C LEU A 27 -24.77 27.22 6.97
N SER A 28 -24.03 27.11 5.87
CA SER A 28 -24.58 26.76 4.57
C SER A 28 -25.02 25.30 4.66
N THR A 29 -26.31 25.09 4.90
CA THR A 29 -27.00 23.88 4.46
C THR A 29 -26.99 23.87 2.93
N GLY A 30 -25.86 23.48 2.36
CA GLY A 30 -25.66 23.21 0.95
C GLY A 30 -25.39 21.72 0.78
N SER A 31 -26.43 20.96 0.43
CA SER A 31 -26.26 19.64 -0.15
C SER A 31 -25.64 19.80 -1.55
N ALA A 32 -24.32 19.70 -1.65
CA ALA A 32 -23.60 19.60 -2.92
C ALA A 32 -22.14 19.19 -2.64
N GLY A 33 -21.64 18.02 -3.00
CA GLY A 33 -22.24 16.93 -3.73
C GLY A 33 -21.82 15.58 -3.13
N ALA A 34 -22.76 14.65 -3.15
CA ALA A 34 -22.38 13.27 -3.33
C ALA A 34 -21.69 13.21 -4.70
N GLU A 35 -20.36 13.15 -4.71
CA GLU A 35 -19.67 12.52 -5.83
C GLU A 35 -20.32 11.13 -5.92
N GLU A 36 -21.18 10.90 -6.90
CA GLU A 36 -21.80 9.59 -7.09
C GLU A 36 -20.67 8.58 -7.14
N ALA A 37 -20.55 7.77 -6.09
CA ALA A 37 -19.51 6.76 -6.01
C ALA A 37 -19.55 5.99 -7.34
N PRO A 38 -18.43 5.93 -8.09
CA PRO A 38 -18.46 5.37 -9.43
C PRO A 38 -19.08 3.99 -9.34
N ASP A 39 -20.08 3.74 -10.19
CA ASP A 39 -20.73 2.44 -10.29
C ASP A 39 -19.66 1.34 -10.18
N VAL A 40 -19.85 0.43 -9.21
CA VAL A 40 -18.85 -0.56 -8.81
C VAL A 40 -18.38 -1.35 -10.03
N TRP A 41 -19.28 -1.60 -10.98
CA TRP A 41 -18.96 -2.29 -12.22
C TRP A 41 -18.02 -1.50 -13.13
N THR A 42 -18.13 -0.17 -13.15
CA THR A 42 -17.17 0.71 -13.84
C THR A 42 -15.78 0.61 -13.21
N GLN A 43 -15.69 0.53 -11.88
CA GLN A 43 -14.40 0.34 -11.20
C GLN A 43 -13.80 -1.04 -11.51
N VAL A 44 -14.61 -2.08 -11.46
CA VAL A 44 -14.23 -3.46 -11.81
C VAL A 44 -13.67 -3.54 -13.24
N LYS A 45 -14.35 -2.93 -14.22
CA LYS A 45 -13.87 -2.86 -15.61
C LYS A 45 -12.51 -2.16 -15.73
N LYS A 46 -12.31 -1.05 -15.00
CA LYS A 46 -11.00 -0.36 -14.98
C LYS A 46 -9.90 -1.26 -14.41
N LEU A 47 -10.19 -2.01 -13.36
CA LEU A 47 -9.24 -2.94 -12.75
C LEU A 47 -8.93 -4.13 -13.68
N TYR A 48 -9.94 -4.62 -14.40
CA TYR A 48 -9.76 -5.66 -15.42
C TYR A 48 -8.83 -5.20 -16.55
N GLU A 49 -9.05 -4.01 -17.09
CA GLU A 49 -8.18 -3.46 -18.14
C GLU A 49 -6.77 -3.17 -17.61
N LYS A 50 -6.63 -2.78 -16.34
CA LYS A 50 -5.33 -2.67 -15.68
C LYS A 50 -4.62 -4.01 -15.59
N ALA A 51 -5.35 -5.09 -15.27
CA ALA A 51 -4.80 -6.44 -15.21
C ALA A 51 -4.28 -6.90 -16.59
N LYS A 52 -5.05 -6.66 -17.66
CA LYS A 52 -4.59 -6.89 -19.04
C LYS A 52 -3.32 -6.11 -19.38
N ALA A 53 -3.32 -4.82 -19.09
CA ALA A 53 -2.20 -3.93 -19.41
C ALA A 53 -0.92 -4.31 -18.63
N ALA A 54 -1.06 -4.90 -17.45
CA ALA A 54 0.05 -5.44 -16.68
C ALA A 54 0.62 -6.75 -17.25
N GLY A 55 0.00 -7.32 -18.29
CA GLY A 55 0.39 -8.60 -18.88
C GLY A 55 -0.09 -9.82 -18.11
N ASP A 56 -1.01 -9.65 -17.16
CA ASP A 56 -1.58 -10.78 -16.41
C ASP A 56 -2.46 -11.63 -17.36
N THR A 57 -2.43 -12.95 -17.20
CA THR A 57 -3.34 -13.84 -17.93
C THR A 57 -4.74 -13.69 -17.35
N VAL A 58 -5.61 -12.98 -18.07
CA VAL A 58 -7.00 -12.77 -17.66
C VAL A 58 -7.97 -13.43 -18.64
N PRO A 59 -9.09 -13.99 -18.17
CA PRO A 59 -10.17 -14.44 -19.02
C PRO A 59 -10.70 -13.32 -19.93
N SER A 60 -11.24 -13.69 -21.09
CA SER A 60 -11.92 -12.74 -21.98
C SER A 60 -13.23 -12.21 -21.40
N ASP A 61 -13.90 -13.01 -20.55
CA ASP A 61 -15.08 -12.60 -19.82
C ASP A 61 -14.71 -11.91 -18.49
N VAL A 62 -15.27 -10.71 -18.28
CA VAL A 62 -15.01 -9.90 -17.09
C VAL A 62 -15.56 -10.57 -15.84
N SER A 63 -16.71 -11.24 -15.92
CA SER A 63 -17.34 -11.86 -14.76
C SER A 63 -16.56 -13.09 -14.30
N GLU A 64 -16.04 -13.86 -15.24
CA GLU A 64 -15.11 -14.96 -14.96
C GLU A 64 -13.82 -14.44 -14.32
N TRP A 65 -13.25 -13.36 -14.86
CA TRP A 65 -12.09 -12.71 -14.26
C TRP A 65 -12.37 -12.26 -12.82
N VAL A 66 -13.52 -11.62 -12.55
CA VAL A 66 -13.92 -11.21 -11.20
C VAL A 66 -13.94 -12.40 -10.25
N ARG A 67 -14.58 -13.51 -10.65
CA ARG A 67 -14.65 -14.72 -9.83
C ARG A 67 -13.25 -15.26 -9.53
N GLN A 68 -12.36 -15.30 -10.52
CA GLN A 68 -10.99 -15.77 -10.33
C GLN A 68 -10.19 -14.84 -9.40
N ASP A 69 -10.29 -13.52 -9.60
CA ASP A 69 -9.54 -12.53 -8.80
C ASP A 69 -10.03 -12.50 -7.34
N LEU A 70 -11.33 -12.67 -7.09
CA LEU A 70 -11.90 -12.86 -5.75
C LEU A 70 -11.33 -14.11 -5.05
N GLN A 71 -11.14 -15.21 -5.78
CA GLN A 71 -10.51 -16.40 -5.21
C GLN A 71 -9.04 -16.15 -4.87
N ASN A 72 -8.34 -15.32 -5.65
CA ASN A 72 -6.93 -15.00 -5.44
C ASN A 72 -6.72 -14.16 -4.18
N MET A 73 -7.68 -13.30 -3.82
CA MET A 73 -7.62 -12.46 -2.60
C MET A 73 -7.28 -13.25 -1.34
N ASN A 74 -7.65 -14.54 -1.26
CA ASN A 74 -7.43 -15.40 -0.10
C ASN A 74 -6.31 -16.43 -0.25
N LYS A 75 -5.71 -16.55 -1.44
CA LYS A 75 -4.67 -17.54 -1.71
C LYS A 75 -3.29 -17.04 -1.28
N TRP A 76 -2.46 -18.01 -0.89
CA TRP A 76 -1.05 -17.80 -0.61
C TRP A 76 -0.24 -18.58 -1.64
N GLU A 77 0.83 -17.97 -2.12
CA GLU A 77 1.89 -18.63 -2.87
C GLU A 77 3.03 -18.95 -1.93
N TYR A 78 3.68 -20.09 -2.15
CA TYR A 78 4.84 -20.52 -1.38
C TYR A 78 6.03 -20.74 -2.29
N ARG A 79 7.21 -20.42 -1.78
CA ARG A 79 8.48 -20.55 -2.50
C ARG A 79 9.57 -20.99 -1.53
N ILE A 80 10.45 -21.87 -1.98
CA ILE A 80 11.61 -22.33 -1.23
C ILE A 80 12.85 -21.92 -2.02
N GLU A 81 13.78 -21.24 -1.37
CA GLU A 81 15.05 -20.82 -1.95
C GLU A 81 16.19 -21.41 -1.13
N THR A 82 17.05 -22.22 -1.76
CA THR A 82 18.23 -22.78 -1.11
C THR A 82 19.49 -22.12 -1.65
N LEU A 83 20.30 -21.61 -0.73
CA LEU A 83 21.59 -20.99 -1.00
C LEU A 83 22.70 -21.87 -0.44
N GLN A 84 23.73 -22.13 -1.24
CA GLN A 84 24.90 -22.91 -0.82
C GLN A 84 26.01 -21.96 -0.36
N ALA A 85 26.48 -22.15 0.87
CA ALA A 85 27.52 -21.35 1.51
C ALA A 85 27.33 -19.83 1.35
N PRO A 86 26.12 -19.25 1.53
CA PRO A 86 25.95 -17.82 1.37
C PRO A 86 26.73 -17.10 2.46
N GLY A 87 27.63 -16.21 2.08
CA GLY A 87 28.11 -15.18 2.99
C GLY A 87 26.96 -14.24 3.37
N ASP A 88 27.08 -13.56 4.52
CA ASP A 88 26.01 -12.73 5.07
C ASP A 88 25.53 -11.64 4.08
N GLN A 89 26.45 -11.06 3.30
CA GLN A 89 26.12 -10.06 2.29
C GLN A 89 25.27 -10.63 1.14
N LEU A 90 25.56 -11.86 0.70
CA LEU A 90 24.80 -12.52 -0.36
C LEU A 90 23.40 -12.89 0.16
N LEU A 91 23.32 -13.40 1.38
CA LEU A 91 22.05 -13.72 2.03
C LEU A 91 21.18 -12.48 2.20
N ALA A 92 21.75 -11.38 2.69
CA ALA A 92 21.05 -10.11 2.84
C ALA A 92 20.56 -9.58 1.48
N LYS A 93 21.38 -9.64 0.43
CA LYS A 93 20.97 -9.26 -0.92
C LYS A 93 19.79 -10.10 -1.39
N LYS A 94 19.86 -11.44 -1.23
CA LYS A 94 18.77 -12.33 -1.65
C LYS A 94 17.47 -12.05 -0.90
N LEU A 95 17.54 -11.78 0.40
CA LEU A 95 16.37 -11.40 1.20
C LEU A 95 15.76 -10.08 0.73
N ASN A 96 16.58 -9.09 0.36
CA ASN A 96 16.11 -7.83 -0.20
C ASN A 96 15.46 -8.00 -1.58
N ASP A 97 16.06 -8.83 -2.44
CA ASP A 97 15.50 -9.15 -3.77
C ASP A 97 14.11 -9.82 -3.60
N LEU A 98 13.99 -10.79 -2.68
CA LEU A 98 12.72 -11.43 -2.33
C LEU A 98 11.69 -10.45 -1.76
N GLY A 99 12.11 -9.56 -0.85
CA GLY A 99 11.24 -8.53 -0.29
C GLY A 99 10.73 -7.54 -1.33
N THR A 100 11.54 -7.20 -2.34
CA THR A 100 11.14 -6.35 -3.47
C THR A 100 10.04 -7.02 -4.31
N GLU A 101 10.09 -8.33 -4.44
CA GLU A 101 9.05 -9.16 -5.06
C GLU A 101 7.85 -9.46 -4.13
N ALA A 102 7.81 -8.81 -2.95
CA ALA A 102 6.81 -9.01 -1.89
C ALA A 102 6.75 -10.43 -1.30
N TRP A 103 7.83 -11.20 -1.42
CA TRP A 103 7.96 -12.47 -0.70
C TRP A 103 8.33 -12.21 0.77
N GLU A 104 7.56 -12.80 1.68
CA GLU A 104 7.82 -12.80 3.10
C GLU A 104 8.51 -14.10 3.50
N CYS A 105 9.75 -14.02 3.97
CA CYS A 105 10.44 -15.18 4.56
C CYS A 105 9.88 -15.43 5.96
N PHE A 106 9.30 -16.62 6.19
CA PHE A 106 8.68 -16.97 7.47
C PHE A 106 9.42 -18.07 8.22
N HIS A 107 10.35 -18.77 7.56
CA HIS A 107 11.19 -19.78 8.18
C HIS A 107 12.55 -19.88 7.47
N VAL A 108 13.60 -20.11 8.25
CA VAL A 108 14.97 -20.23 7.76
C VAL A 108 15.62 -21.44 8.40
N GLU A 109 16.14 -22.33 7.57
CA GLU A 109 16.89 -23.51 8.00
C GLU A 109 18.35 -23.34 7.61
N ARG A 110 19.24 -23.71 8.52
CA ARG A 110 20.69 -23.71 8.27
C ARG A 110 21.20 -25.11 8.49
N GLU A 111 21.74 -25.71 7.43
CA GLU A 111 22.32 -27.05 7.47
C GLU A 111 23.78 -26.99 7.02
N GLY A 112 24.69 -26.95 8.00
CA GLY A 112 26.12 -26.82 7.75
C GLY A 112 26.44 -25.54 6.99
N LYS A 113 26.73 -25.67 5.69
CA LYS A 113 27.01 -24.52 4.81
C LYS A 113 25.80 -24.07 4.00
N SER A 114 24.68 -24.78 3.98
CA SER A 114 23.50 -24.35 3.23
C SER A 114 22.57 -23.51 4.11
N VAL A 115 21.81 -22.63 3.46
CA VAL A 115 20.70 -21.90 4.06
C VAL A 115 19.49 -22.08 3.16
N THR A 116 18.39 -22.58 3.72
CA THR A 116 17.10 -22.72 3.04
C THR A 116 16.11 -21.72 3.60
N LEU A 117 15.50 -20.94 2.72
CA LEU A 117 14.52 -19.91 3.03
C LEU A 117 13.15 -20.38 2.57
N PHE A 118 12.19 -20.42 3.49
CA PHE A 118 10.80 -20.66 3.19
C PHE A 118 10.07 -19.33 3.16
N CYS A 119 9.44 -19.05 2.02
CA CYS A 119 8.79 -17.79 1.75
C CYS A 119 7.33 -18.00 1.41
N LYS A 120 6.51 -17.03 1.76
CA LYS A 120 5.10 -16.96 1.39
C LYS A 120 4.80 -15.57 0.82
N ARG A 121 3.76 -15.48 0.00
CA ARG A 121 3.25 -14.20 -0.51
C ARG A 121 1.76 -14.29 -0.76
N ARG A 122 1.03 -13.19 -0.54
CA ARG A 122 -0.38 -13.10 -0.97
C ARG A 122 -0.44 -13.10 -2.49
N MET A 123 -1.30 -13.95 -3.05
CA MET A 123 -1.52 -13.89 -4.49
C MET A 123 -2.11 -12.53 -4.85
N LYS A 124 -1.63 -11.94 -5.96
CA LYS A 124 -2.08 -10.63 -6.41
C LYS A 124 -3.57 -10.68 -6.74
N SER A 125 -4.33 -9.73 -6.20
CA SER A 125 -5.71 -9.46 -6.58
C SER A 125 -5.89 -7.97 -6.80
N TYR A 126 -6.57 -7.62 -7.89
CA TYR A 126 -6.92 -6.23 -8.17
C TYR A 126 -8.16 -5.79 -7.40
N LEU A 127 -9.08 -6.71 -7.12
CA LEU A 127 -10.34 -6.43 -6.43
C LEU A 127 -10.17 -6.16 -4.94
N GLN A 128 -8.98 -6.42 -4.35
CA GLN A 128 -8.72 -6.12 -2.94
C GLN A 128 -8.93 -4.64 -2.55
N VAL A 129 -8.90 -3.73 -3.53
CA VAL A 129 -9.14 -2.29 -3.30
C VAL A 129 -10.62 -1.95 -3.20
N ILE A 130 -11.51 -2.84 -3.65
CA ILE A 130 -12.95 -2.65 -3.58
C ILE A 130 -13.44 -3.13 -2.20
N PRO A 131 -14.29 -2.35 -1.51
CA PRO A 131 -14.87 -2.78 -0.23
C PRO A 131 -15.62 -4.11 -0.38
N VAL A 132 -15.40 -5.02 0.58
CA VAL A 132 -16.01 -6.37 0.58
C VAL A 132 -17.54 -6.32 0.45
N ARG A 133 -18.18 -5.33 1.09
CA ARG A 133 -19.64 -5.09 0.98
C ARG A 133 -20.09 -5.00 -0.49
N ASP A 134 -19.32 -4.30 -1.31
CA ASP A 134 -19.66 -4.01 -2.69
C ASP A 134 -19.32 -5.19 -3.61
N LEU A 135 -18.36 -6.03 -3.21
CA LEU A 135 -18.00 -7.28 -3.90
C LEU A 135 -19.06 -8.39 -3.76
N PHE A 136 -19.86 -8.41 -2.69
CA PHE A 136 -20.91 -9.43 -2.51
C PHE A 136 -21.91 -9.47 -3.68
N ARG A 137 -22.08 -8.37 -4.41
CA ARG A 137 -22.94 -8.30 -5.59
C ARG A 137 -22.49 -9.20 -6.75
N PHE A 138 -21.24 -9.67 -6.74
CA PHE A 138 -20.67 -10.54 -7.78
C PHE A 138 -20.61 -12.02 -7.38
N VAL A 139 -20.90 -12.34 -6.13
CA VAL A 139 -20.86 -13.72 -5.60
C VAL A 139 -22.27 -14.27 -5.35
N SER A 140 -23.27 -13.40 -5.26
CA SER A 140 -24.70 -13.76 -5.13
C SER A 140 -25.30 -14.32 -6.40
#